data_AF-A0A5Q4F0F8-F1
#
_entry.id   AF-A0A5Q4F0F8-F1
#
_cell.length_a   1.000
_cell.length_b   1.000
_cell.length_c   1.000
_cell.angle_alpha   90.00
_cell.angle_beta   90.00
_cell.angle_gamma   90.00
#
_symmetry.space_group_name_H-M   'P 1'
#
loop_
_entity.id
_entity.type
_entity.pdbx_description
1 polymer ?
#
loop_
_entity_poly.entity_id
_entity_poly.type
_entity_poly.pdbx_seq_one_letter_code
_entity_poly.pdbx_strand_id
1 'polypeptide(L)'
;MVLRLNADQAASVHHDGHLLVVACPGSGKTRVLVERAARLRRDTPSAPIALVTFTREAAREIRGRLAQALPALDGVRVATFHAFALQQLMTAGGIRICSPADQLSLMRRAWLEICSRTTFSSFQATVESLSCGVSPADVDLEQVSAYDRYLELLLEFSEVRITEPCS
;
A
#
# COMPACT_ATOMS: atom_id res chain seq x y z
N MET A 1 7.07 -31.60 9.63
CA MET A 1 7.10 -31.53 11.12
C MET A 1 6.42 -30.24 11.56
N VAL A 2 5.18 -30.31 12.07
CA VAL A 2 4.48 -29.12 12.59
C VAL A 2 5.07 -28.85 13.97
N LEU A 3 5.98 -27.87 14.09
CA LEU A 3 6.47 -27.41 15.38
C LEU A 3 5.28 -26.96 16.24
N ARG A 4 5.20 -27.25 17.54
CA ARG A 4 4.05 -26.83 18.35
C ARG A 4 4.07 -25.31 18.57
N LEU A 5 2.90 -24.64 18.58
CA LEU A 5 2.81 -23.23 19.03
C LEU A 5 3.00 -23.18 20.54
N ASN A 6 3.67 -22.13 21.05
CA ASN A 6 3.68 -21.86 22.49
C ASN A 6 2.35 -21.23 22.94
N ALA A 7 2.17 -21.03 24.25
CA ALA A 7 0.91 -20.52 24.81
C ALA A 7 0.52 -19.15 24.25
N ASP A 8 1.46 -18.20 24.18
CA ASP A 8 1.19 -16.84 23.70
C ASP A 8 0.88 -16.80 22.19
N GLN A 9 1.59 -17.61 21.41
CA GLN A 9 1.33 -17.77 19.98
C GLN A 9 -0.04 -18.40 19.73
N ALA A 10 -0.41 -19.43 20.50
CA ALA A 10 -1.72 -20.05 20.42
C ALA A 10 -2.83 -19.05 20.80
N ALA A 11 -2.67 -18.32 21.91
CA ALA A 11 -3.59 -17.26 22.29
C ALA A 11 -3.76 -16.20 21.18
N SER A 12 -2.66 -15.79 20.54
CA SER A 12 -2.70 -14.85 19.42
C SER A 12 -3.43 -15.38 18.19
N VAL A 13 -3.30 -16.68 17.89
CA VAL A 13 -4.00 -17.33 16.78
C VAL A 13 -5.51 -17.42 17.05
N HIS A 14 -5.89 -17.74 18.28
CA HIS A 14 -7.28 -17.92 18.69
C HIS A 14 -8.00 -16.62 19.07
N HIS A 15 -7.30 -15.49 19.14
CA HIS A 15 -7.92 -14.20 19.43
C HIS A 15 -8.89 -13.75 18.33
N ASP A 16 -10.09 -13.33 18.74
CA ASP A 16 -11.12 -12.76 17.87
C ASP A 16 -11.06 -11.23 17.84
N GLY A 17 -11.38 -10.61 16.71
CA GLY A 17 -11.29 -9.15 16.56
C GLY A 17 -9.86 -8.60 16.43
N HIS A 18 -9.70 -7.31 16.74
CA HIS A 18 -8.44 -6.58 16.56
C HIS A 18 -7.37 -7.05 17.56
N LEU A 19 -6.15 -7.29 17.06
CA LEU A 19 -5.02 -7.74 17.87
C LEU A 19 -3.74 -7.08 17.38
N LEU A 20 -2.96 -6.55 18.32
CA LEU A 20 -1.58 -6.11 18.10
C LEU A 20 -0.62 -7.12 18.72
N VAL A 21 0.28 -7.69 17.91
CA VAL A 21 1.31 -8.62 18.39
C VAL A 21 2.67 -7.94 18.34
N VAL A 22 3.24 -7.64 19.51
CA VAL A 22 4.59 -7.07 19.65
C VAL A 22 5.54 -8.18 20.11
N ALA A 23 6.59 -8.45 19.35
CA ALA A 23 7.57 -9.48 19.71
C ALA A 23 8.94 -9.25 19.04
N CYS A 24 10.00 -9.73 19.68
CA CYS A 24 11.37 -9.65 19.16
C CYS A 24 11.54 -10.39 17.81
N PRO A 25 12.53 -10.03 16.97
CA PRO A 25 12.90 -10.80 15.79
C PRO A 25 13.08 -12.30 16.11
N GLY A 26 12.72 -13.18 15.17
CA GLY A 26 12.82 -14.64 15.37
C GLY A 26 11.74 -15.29 16.25
N SER A 27 10.86 -14.51 16.91
CA SER A 27 9.80 -15.04 17.81
C SER A 27 8.65 -15.81 17.12
N GLY A 28 8.69 -15.96 15.80
CA GLY A 28 7.64 -16.65 15.05
C GLY A 28 6.43 -15.80 14.67
N LYS A 29 6.53 -14.46 14.63
CA LYS A 29 5.42 -13.57 14.18
C LYS A 29 4.78 -13.99 12.85
N THR A 30 5.61 -14.27 11.84
CA THR A 30 5.14 -14.74 10.53
C THR A 30 4.37 -16.05 10.64
N ARG A 31 4.80 -16.92 11.55
CA ARG A 31 4.10 -18.17 11.81
C ARG A 31 2.72 -17.92 12.42
N VAL A 32 2.64 -17.08 13.45
CA VAL A 32 1.36 -16.69 14.08
C VAL A 32 0.41 -16.13 13.02
N LEU A 33 0.90 -15.26 12.13
CA LEU A 33 0.09 -14.71 11.03
C LEU A 33 -0.47 -15.80 10.10
N VAL A 34 0.36 -16.76 9.67
CA VAL A 34 -0.07 -17.86 8.78
C VAL A 34 -1.08 -18.78 9.48
N GLU A 35 -0.80 -19.18 10.71
CA GLU A 35 -1.70 -20.06 11.48
C GLU A 35 -3.03 -19.38 11.80
N ARG A 36 -3.01 -18.07 12.08
CA ARG A 36 -4.23 -17.27 12.29
C ARG A 36 -5.04 -17.16 11.01
N ALA A 37 -4.43 -16.86 9.87
CA ALA A 37 -5.12 -16.85 8.58
C ALA A 37 -5.71 -18.23 8.24
N ALA A 38 -4.98 -19.31 8.53
CA ALA A 38 -5.48 -20.67 8.31
C ALA A 38 -6.67 -21.01 9.22
N ARG A 39 -6.63 -20.59 10.50
CA ARG A 39 -7.75 -20.72 11.44
C ARG A 39 -8.96 -19.94 10.96
N LEU A 40 -8.81 -18.64 10.64
CA LEU A 40 -9.90 -17.81 10.13
C LEU A 40 -10.54 -18.39 8.85
N ARG A 41 -9.73 -18.98 7.97
CA ARG A 41 -10.23 -19.66 6.77
C ARG A 41 -11.05 -20.91 7.10
N ARG A 42 -10.64 -21.71 8.08
CA ARG A 42 -11.41 -22.89 8.53
C ARG A 42 -12.74 -22.48 9.15
N ASP A 43 -12.72 -21.43 9.96
CA ASP A 43 -13.92 -20.95 10.67
C ASP A 43 -14.91 -20.27 9.72
N THR A 44 -14.43 -19.59 8.67
CA THR A 44 -15.28 -18.93 7.67
C THR A 44 -14.70 -19.11 6.26
N PRO A 45 -15.04 -20.22 5.57
CA PRO A 45 -14.45 -20.59 4.29
C PRO A 45 -14.57 -19.56 3.16
N SER A 46 -15.60 -18.71 3.18
CA SER A 46 -15.85 -17.70 2.16
C SER A 46 -15.33 -16.30 2.50
N ALA A 47 -14.86 -16.07 3.74
CA ALA A 47 -14.43 -14.74 4.16
C ALA A 47 -13.16 -14.31 3.41
N PRO A 48 -13.12 -13.10 2.84
CA PRO A 48 -11.91 -12.58 2.24
C PRO A 48 -10.85 -12.35 3.32
N ILE A 49 -9.63 -12.82 3.07
CA ILE A 49 -8.47 -12.62 3.96
C ILE A 49 -7.43 -11.81 3.19
N ALA A 50 -6.95 -10.71 3.76
CA ALA A 50 -5.85 -9.93 3.21
C ALA A 50 -4.66 -9.95 4.18
N LEU A 51 -3.50 -10.37 3.69
CA LEU A 51 -2.22 -10.24 4.38
C LEU A 51 -1.32 -9.30 3.59
N VAL A 52 -0.87 -8.23 4.24
CA VAL A 52 -0.08 -7.17 3.62
C VAL A 52 1.28 -7.06 4.31
N THR A 53 2.34 -6.88 3.53
CA THR A 53 3.70 -6.72 4.02
C THR A 53 4.48 -5.68 3.20
N PHE A 54 5.71 -5.37 3.57
CA PHE A 54 6.52 -4.36 2.89
C PHE A 54 7.26 -4.92 1.67
N THR A 55 7.70 -6.18 1.70
CA THR A 55 8.56 -6.74 0.64
C THR A 55 7.88 -7.84 -0.17
N ARG A 56 8.25 -7.98 -1.44
CA ARG A 56 7.73 -9.04 -2.32
C ARG A 56 8.20 -10.41 -1.85
N GLU A 57 9.40 -10.49 -1.27
CA GLU A 57 10.01 -11.69 -0.73
C GLU A 57 9.20 -12.21 0.45
N ALA A 58 8.84 -11.34 1.40
CA ALA A 58 8.00 -11.71 2.53
C ALA A 58 6.59 -12.12 2.07
N ALA A 59 6.01 -11.43 1.09
CA ALA A 59 4.71 -11.81 0.54
C ALA A 59 4.75 -13.20 -0.11
N ARG A 60 5.81 -13.50 -0.88
CA ARG A 60 6.03 -14.82 -1.49
C ARG A 60 6.22 -15.91 -0.44
N GLU A 61 7.00 -15.63 0.60
CA GLU A 61 7.23 -16.57 1.71
C GLU A 61 5.91 -16.89 2.44
N ILE A 62 5.15 -15.86 2.83
CA ILE A 62 3.86 -16.01 3.52
C ILE A 62 2.88 -16.81 2.65
N ARG A 63 2.79 -16.49 1.34
CA ARG A 63 1.95 -17.23 0.40
C ARG A 63 2.36 -18.70 0.30
N GLY A 64 3.66 -18.99 0.23
CA GLY A 64 4.17 -20.37 0.21
C GLY A 64 3.81 -21.15 1.48
N ARG A 65 3.94 -20.53 2.66
CA ARG A 65 3.54 -21.13 3.94
C ARG A 65 2.02 -21.37 4.00
N LEU A 66 1.21 -20.45 3.50
CA LEU A 66 -0.24 -20.62 3.44
C LEU A 66 -0.67 -21.74 2.49
N ALA A 67 -0.01 -21.88 1.34
CA ALA A 67 -0.28 -22.97 0.39
C ALA A 67 0.03 -24.36 0.98
N GLN A 68 0.90 -24.44 2.00
CA GLN A 68 1.15 -25.67 2.75
C GLN A 68 0.12 -25.90 3.86
N ALA A 69 -0.47 -24.83 4.40
CA ALA A 69 -1.40 -24.87 5.53
C ALA A 69 -2.88 -25.00 5.11
N LEU A 70 -3.21 -24.67 3.86
CA LEU A 70 -4.57 -24.63 3.32
C LEU A 70 -4.67 -25.43 2.02
N PRO A 71 -5.82 -26.11 1.77
CA PRO A 71 -6.03 -26.87 0.54
C PRO A 71 -6.17 -25.96 -0.70
N ALA A 72 -6.66 -24.73 -0.50
CA ALA A 72 -6.80 -23.72 -1.54
C ALA A 72 -6.65 -22.31 -0.95
N LEU A 73 -6.32 -21.34 -1.79
CA LEU A 73 -6.12 -19.93 -1.40
C LEU A 73 -7.19 -18.99 -1.99
N ASP A 74 -8.32 -19.53 -2.43
CA ASP A 74 -9.40 -18.72 -3.00
C ASP A 74 -9.89 -17.67 -2.00
N GLY A 75 -9.92 -16.40 -2.40
CA GLY A 75 -10.26 -15.30 -1.50
C GLY A 75 -9.19 -14.96 -0.44
N VAL A 76 -8.00 -15.57 -0.48
CA VAL A 76 -6.83 -15.16 0.31
C VAL A 76 -5.91 -14.32 -0.56
N ARG A 77 -5.72 -13.06 -0.20
CA ARG A 77 -4.78 -12.14 -0.84
C ARG A 77 -3.54 -11.97 0.02
N VAL A 78 -2.36 -12.17 -0.58
CA VAL A 78 -1.06 -11.91 0.05
C VAL A 78 -0.28 -10.99 -0.87
N ALA A 79 0.02 -9.78 -0.42
CA ALA A 79 0.58 -8.74 -1.28
C ALA A 79 1.48 -7.77 -0.51
N THR A 80 2.24 -6.95 -1.24
CA THR A 80 2.81 -5.73 -0.66
C THR A 80 1.73 -4.66 -0.53
N PHE A 81 1.97 -3.61 0.28
CA PHE A 81 1.06 -2.46 0.36
C PHE A 81 0.74 -1.86 -1.01
N HIS A 82 1.75 -1.60 -1.83
CA HIS A 82 1.56 -1.07 -3.19
C HIS A 82 0.73 -1.99 -4.09
N ALA A 83 1.01 -3.29 -4.08
CA ALA A 83 0.27 -4.24 -4.92
C ALA A 83 -1.18 -4.41 -4.45
N PHE A 84 -1.41 -4.40 -3.13
CA PHE A 84 -2.75 -4.45 -2.56
C PHE A 84 -3.56 -3.19 -2.91
N ALA A 85 -2.98 -2.01 -2.71
CA ALA A 85 -3.61 -0.74 -3.04
C ALA A 85 -3.94 -0.64 -4.54
N LEU A 86 -3.00 -1.01 -5.40
CA LEU A 86 -3.21 -1.03 -6.85
C LEU A 86 -4.38 -1.94 -7.23
N GLN A 87 -4.46 -3.15 -6.67
CA GLN A 87 -5.57 -4.05 -6.96
C GLN A 87 -6.91 -3.46 -6.52
N GLN A 88 -6.98 -2.84 -5.35
CA GLN A 88 -8.20 -2.18 -4.87
C GLN A 88 -8.64 -1.05 -5.81
N LEU A 89 -7.70 -0.23 -6.29
CA LEU A 89 -7.95 0.85 -7.24
C LEU A 89 -8.41 0.32 -8.61
N MET A 90 -7.80 -0.77 -9.08
CA MET A 90 -8.20 -1.43 -10.31
C MET A 90 -9.63 -1.99 -10.23
N THR A 91 -10.01 -2.56 -9.08
CA THR A 91 -11.39 -3.02 -8.85
C THR A 91 -12.39 -1.86 -8.75
N ALA A 92 -11.95 -0.67 -8.34
CA ALA A 92 -12.79 0.52 -8.20
C ALA A 92 -13.02 1.32 -9.52
N GLY A 93 -12.46 0.87 -10.65
CA GLY A 93 -12.63 1.54 -11.94
C GLY A 93 -11.34 1.79 -12.72
N GLY A 94 -10.18 1.48 -12.12
CA GLY A 94 -8.87 1.65 -12.75
C GLY A 94 -8.36 3.08 -12.68
N ILE A 95 -7.06 3.22 -12.51
CA ILE A 95 -6.36 4.52 -12.56
C ILE A 95 -5.13 4.39 -13.46
N ARG A 96 -4.73 5.50 -14.08
CA ARG A 96 -3.41 5.59 -14.69
C ARG A 96 -2.37 5.90 -13.61
N ILE A 97 -1.36 5.02 -13.47
CA ILE A 97 -0.26 5.24 -12.54
C ILE A 97 0.67 6.32 -13.11
N CYS A 98 0.92 7.36 -12.33
CA CYS A 98 1.89 8.39 -12.64
C CYS A 98 3.30 7.82 -12.43
N SER A 99 4.10 7.73 -13.49
CA SER A 99 5.51 7.36 -13.37
C SER A 99 6.33 8.52 -12.79
N PRO A 100 7.55 8.29 -12.27
CA PRO A 100 8.41 9.39 -11.81
C PRO A 100 8.67 10.47 -12.88
N ALA A 101 8.74 10.07 -14.16
CA ALA A 101 8.91 11.00 -15.26
C ALA A 101 7.65 11.82 -15.55
N ASP A 102 6.47 11.19 -15.49
CA ASP A 102 5.19 11.89 -15.59
C ASP A 102 5.06 12.88 -14.43
N GLN A 103 5.38 12.44 -13.22
CA GLN A 103 5.29 13.24 -12.00
C GLN A 103 6.15 14.51 -12.13
N LEU A 104 7.42 14.37 -12.52
CA LEU A 104 8.31 15.50 -12.74
C LEU A 104 7.78 16.44 -13.83
N SER A 105 7.18 15.90 -14.89
CA SER A 105 6.63 16.71 -15.99
C SER A 105 5.41 17.52 -15.53
N LEU A 106 4.49 16.90 -14.78
CA LEU A 106 3.32 17.56 -14.22
C LEU A 106 3.71 18.63 -13.18
N MET A 107 4.64 18.29 -12.27
CA MET A 107 5.16 19.25 -11.29
C MET A 107 5.82 20.45 -11.98
N ARG A 108 6.64 20.20 -13.00
CA ARG A 108 7.33 21.27 -13.73
C ARG A 108 6.36 22.18 -14.47
N ARG A 109 5.30 21.61 -15.04
CA ARG A 109 4.23 22.36 -15.68
C ARG A 109 3.51 23.26 -14.67
N ALA A 110 3.06 22.71 -13.54
CA ALA A 110 2.38 23.49 -12.50
C ALA A 110 3.25 24.63 -11.98
N TRP A 111 4.54 24.35 -11.73
CA TRP A 111 5.50 25.34 -11.27
C TRP A 111 5.71 26.46 -12.30
N LEU A 112 5.83 26.16 -13.59
CA LEU A 112 5.96 27.17 -14.65
C LEU A 112 4.69 28.01 -14.85
N GLU A 113 3.51 27.43 -14.59
CA GLU A 113 2.22 28.13 -14.72
C GLU A 113 1.98 29.14 -13.58
N ILE A 114 2.49 28.86 -12.37
CA ILE A 114 2.15 29.62 -11.16
C ILE A 114 3.36 30.38 -10.58
N CYS A 115 4.51 29.73 -10.45
CA CYS A 115 5.64 30.29 -9.72
C CYS A 115 6.49 31.21 -10.58
N SER A 116 6.85 32.34 -10.01
CA SER A 116 7.69 33.37 -10.61
C SER A 116 8.96 33.66 -9.81
N ARG A 117 8.95 33.38 -8.49
CA ARG A 117 10.03 33.80 -7.57
C ARG A 117 10.80 32.66 -6.93
N THR A 118 10.28 31.43 -7.03
CA THR A 118 10.87 30.25 -6.40
C THR A 118 11.63 29.40 -7.41
N THR A 119 12.46 28.46 -6.95
CA THR A 119 13.12 27.49 -7.83
C THR A 119 12.30 26.21 -7.93
N PHE A 120 12.44 25.48 -9.04
CA PHE A 120 11.79 24.17 -9.19
C PHE A 120 12.23 23.18 -8.08
N SER A 121 13.50 23.21 -7.66
CA SER A 121 13.98 22.36 -6.56
C SER A 121 13.31 22.66 -5.22
N SER A 122 13.04 23.94 -4.92
CA SER A 122 12.31 24.33 -3.72
C SER A 122 10.85 23.89 -3.79
N PHE A 123 10.25 23.91 -4.98
CA PHE A 123 8.90 23.39 -5.18
C PHE A 123 8.85 21.85 -5.04
N GLN A 124 9.85 21.12 -5.54
CA GLN A 124 9.94 19.66 -5.33
C GLN A 124 9.95 19.29 -3.85
N ALA A 125 10.76 20.00 -3.04
CA ALA A 125 10.79 19.81 -1.60
C ALA A 125 9.44 20.11 -0.93
N THR A 126 8.69 21.08 -1.46
CA THR A 126 7.34 21.41 -0.98
C THR A 126 6.35 20.29 -1.26
N VAL A 127 6.36 19.72 -2.47
CA VAL A 127 5.51 18.58 -2.82
C VAL A 127 5.78 17.39 -1.89
N GLU A 128 7.06 17.10 -1.60
CA GLU A 128 7.43 16.05 -0.64
C GLU A 128 6.90 16.35 0.77
N SER A 129 7.13 17.56 1.26
CA SER A 129 6.68 18.03 2.59
C SER A 129 5.17 17.92 2.78
N LEU A 130 4.38 18.43 1.82
CA LEU A 130 2.93 18.38 1.85
C LEU A 130 2.42 16.94 1.72
N SER A 131 3.08 16.10 0.92
CA SER A 131 2.75 14.67 0.82
C SER A 131 3.01 13.91 2.13
N CYS A 132 3.92 14.40 2.97
CA CYS A 132 4.16 13.89 4.32
C CYS A 132 3.22 14.46 5.38
N GLY A 133 2.28 15.35 5.01
CA GLY A 133 1.28 15.92 5.91
C GLY A 133 1.70 17.18 6.64
N VAL A 134 2.72 17.90 6.14
CA VAL A 134 3.02 19.26 6.62
C VAL A 134 1.85 20.20 6.28
N SER A 135 1.55 21.12 7.19
CA SER A 135 0.44 22.06 7.01
C SER A 135 0.74 23.04 5.86
N PRO A 136 -0.21 23.29 4.94
CA PRO A 136 -0.06 24.32 3.90
C PRO A 136 0.19 25.73 4.46
N ALA A 137 -0.22 26.00 5.71
CA ALA A 137 0.01 27.29 6.38
C ALA A 137 1.49 27.58 6.68
N ASP A 138 2.33 26.53 6.71
CA ASP A 138 3.76 26.65 6.99
C ASP A 138 4.61 26.78 5.70
N VAL A 139 3.95 26.91 4.54
CA VAL A 139 4.56 26.93 3.21
C VAL A 139 4.26 28.27 2.52
N ASP A 140 5.18 28.71 1.67
CA ASP A 140 4.98 29.90 0.84
C ASP A 140 3.72 29.77 -0.04
N LEU A 141 2.86 30.80 -0.02
CA LEU A 141 1.56 30.79 -0.71
C LEU A 141 1.69 30.53 -2.21
N GLU A 142 2.75 31.01 -2.87
CA GLU A 142 2.99 30.78 -4.30
C GLU A 142 3.22 29.27 -4.57
N GLN A 143 3.93 28.60 -3.66
CA GLN A 143 4.20 27.16 -3.76
C GLN A 143 2.97 26.32 -3.41
N VAL A 144 2.13 26.76 -2.48
CA VAL A 144 0.83 26.12 -2.21
C VAL A 144 -0.06 26.19 -3.43
N SER A 145 -0.18 27.35 -4.08
CA SER A 145 -0.97 27.48 -5.32
C SER A 145 -0.43 26.62 -6.46
N ALA A 146 0.90 26.49 -6.59
CA ALA A 146 1.50 25.58 -7.57
C ALA A 146 1.24 24.10 -7.22
N TYR A 147 1.18 23.75 -5.94
CA TYR A 147 0.84 22.40 -5.49
C TYR A 147 -0.62 22.06 -5.81
N ASP A 148 -1.56 22.98 -5.55
CA ASP A 148 -2.96 22.80 -5.90
C ASP A 148 -3.12 22.58 -7.42
N ARG A 149 -2.43 23.39 -8.23
CA ARG A 149 -2.42 23.21 -9.69
C ARG A 149 -1.81 21.87 -10.11
N TYR A 150 -0.77 21.42 -9.43
CA TYR A 150 -0.18 20.10 -9.65
C TYR A 150 -1.17 18.97 -9.33
N LEU A 151 -1.96 19.09 -8.26
CA LEU A 151 -2.98 18.10 -7.91
C LEU A 151 -4.10 18.03 -8.95
N GLU A 152 -4.55 19.18 -9.48
CA GLU A 152 -5.51 19.22 -10.60
C GLU A 152 -4.97 18.48 -11.84
N LEU A 153 -3.74 18.80 -12.24
CA LEU A 153 -3.07 18.14 -13.36
C LEU A 153 -2.90 16.62 -13.14
N LEU A 154 -2.65 16.21 -11.90
CA LEU A 154 -2.55 14.80 -11.53
C LEU A 154 -3.91 14.09 -11.62
N LEU A 155 -4.99 14.75 -11.22
CA LEU A 155 -6.35 14.25 -11.36
C LEU A 155 -6.72 14.09 -12.84
N GLU A 156 -6.51 15.13 -13.65
CA GLU A 156 -6.71 15.10 -15.11
C GLU A 156 -5.92 13.94 -15.76
N PHE A 157 -4.66 13.75 -15.37
CA PHE A 157 -3.83 12.64 -15.85
C PHE A 157 -4.39 11.27 -15.44
N SER A 158 -4.92 11.15 -14.22
CA SER A 158 -5.41 9.89 -13.66
C SER A 158 -6.74 9.43 -14.26
N GLU A 159 -7.58 10.37 -14.72
CA GLU A 159 -8.88 10.10 -15.36
C GLU A 159 -8.76 9.44 -16.74
N VAL A 160 -7.58 9.53 -17.38
CA VAL A 160 -7.29 8.83 -18.63
C VAL A 160 -7.16 7.33 -18.32
N ARG A 161 -8.28 6.63 -18.42
CA ARG A 161 -8.36 5.18 -18.17
C ARG A 161 -7.36 4.44 -19.04
N ILE A 162 -6.74 3.40 -18.49
CA ILE A 162 -6.00 2.40 -19.26
C ILE A 162 -7.05 1.61 -20.05
N THR A 163 -7.47 2.12 -21.20
CA THR A 163 -8.22 1.35 -22.18
C THR A 163 -7.22 0.46 -22.89
N GLU A 164 -7.34 -0.84 -22.62
CA GLU A 164 -6.60 -1.98 -23.18
C GLU A 164 -5.33 -2.43 -22.43
N PRO A 165 -5.25 -3.73 -22.06
CA PRO A 165 -3.98 -4.32 -21.65
C PRO A 165 -3.07 -4.39 -22.87
N CYS A 166 -1.84 -3.88 -22.75
CA CYS A 166 -0.78 -4.21 -23.67
C CYS A 166 -0.59 -5.73 -23.63
N SER A 167 -0.81 -6.38 -24.79
CA SER A 167 -0.68 -7.81 -25.07
C SER A 167 0.65 -8.42 -24.63
#